data_AF-A0A151PHC0-F1
#
_entry.id   AF-A0A151PHC0-F1
#
_cell.length_a   1.000
_cell.length_b   1.000
_cell.length_c   1.000
_cell.angle_alpha   90.00
_cell.angle_beta   90.00
_cell.angle_gamma   90.00
#
_symmetry.space_group_name_H-M   'P 1'
#
loop_
_entity.id
_entity.type
_entity.pdbx_description
1 polymer ?
#
loop_
_entity_poly.entity_id
_entity_poly.type
_entity_poly.pdbx_seq_one_letter_code
_entity_poly.pdbx_strand_id
1 'polypeptide(L)'
;MSSKLGRWLKGGGPGGARSRRGPTPQEALARLRETEEMLTKKQEYLESRIARELAAARQHGTRNKRAALQALKRKKRYEKQLTQIDGTLSTIEFQREALENSYTNTEVLKNMGYAAQAMKKAHENMDLEKIDNLMQDITEQQDVAQEISEAISSRAGFADEFDEDELMAELEELEQEDLNDKMSNVRLPSVPSTLLPSRPASSRKRVEDDDGMKQLAAWAS
;
A
#
# COMPACT_ATOMS: atom_id res chain seq x y z
N MET A 1 30.15 14.25 76.02
CA MET A 1 29.42 15.19 75.15
C MET A 1 29.17 14.45 73.84
N SER A 2 28.11 13.64 73.75
CA SER A 2 26.78 13.99 73.22
C SER A 2 26.83 14.60 71.82
N SER A 3 26.46 13.82 70.80
CA SER A 3 25.43 14.23 69.86
C SER A 3 24.90 13.02 69.06
N LYS A 4 23.59 12.81 69.19
CA LYS A 4 22.72 11.93 68.39
C LYS A 4 22.32 12.66 67.08
N LEU A 5 21.55 11.96 66.24
CA LEU A 5 20.69 12.43 65.12
C LEU A 5 21.32 12.13 63.75
N GLY A 6 20.71 11.37 62.84
CA GLY A 6 19.37 10.80 62.81
C GLY A 6 19.23 9.78 61.69
N ARG A 7 18.44 8.75 61.97
CA ARG A 7 18.05 7.65 61.09
C ARG A 7 16.67 7.98 60.52
N TRP A 8 16.58 8.36 59.25
CA TRP A 8 15.38 8.59 58.42
C TRP A 8 15.88 8.42 56.96
N LEU A 9 15.31 7.68 56.01
CA LEU A 9 14.04 6.99 55.84
C LEU A 9 14.23 5.75 54.96
N LYS A 10 13.55 4.68 55.37
CA LYS A 10 13.00 3.60 54.57
C LYS A 10 12.19 4.17 53.39
N GLY A 11 12.57 3.80 52.17
CA GLY A 11 11.88 4.19 50.93
C GLY A 11 12.15 3.25 49.75
N GLY A 12 12.42 1.97 50.00
CA GLY A 12 12.40 0.94 48.96
C GLY A 12 10.96 0.62 48.58
N GLY A 13 10.36 1.45 47.71
CA GLY A 13 9.12 1.11 47.02
C GLY A 13 9.37 -0.04 46.04
N PRO A 14 8.41 -0.94 45.81
CA PRO A 14 8.52 -1.95 44.77
C PRO A 14 8.36 -1.26 43.41
N GLY A 15 9.43 -0.65 42.93
CA GLY A 15 9.56 -0.16 41.56
C GLY A 15 9.48 -1.36 40.63
N GLY A 16 8.29 -1.56 40.07
CA GLY A 16 7.91 -2.74 39.31
C GLY A 16 8.91 -3.11 38.22
N ALA A 17 9.19 -4.40 38.13
CA ALA A 17 9.94 -5.08 37.08
C ALA A 17 9.21 -5.03 35.71
N ARG A 18 8.70 -3.86 35.30
CA ARG A 18 7.97 -3.67 34.02
C ARG A 18 8.79 -3.00 32.92
N SER A 19 10.08 -2.72 33.09
CA SER A 19 10.88 -2.01 32.06
C SER A 19 12.05 -2.79 31.46
N ARG A 20 12.03 -4.14 31.49
CA ARG A 20 13.09 -4.96 30.87
C ARG A 20 12.65 -5.83 29.69
N ARG A 21 11.38 -5.77 29.29
CA ARG A 21 10.93 -6.39 28.03
C ARG A 21 10.74 -5.27 27.02
N GLY A 22 11.42 -5.37 25.89
CA GLY A 22 11.19 -4.47 24.76
C GLY A 22 9.74 -4.55 24.29
N PRO A 23 9.31 -3.62 23.42
CA PRO A 23 7.94 -3.58 22.93
C PRO A 23 7.57 -4.93 22.30
N THR A 24 6.35 -5.40 22.54
CA THR A 24 5.87 -6.62 21.88
C THR A 24 5.62 -6.34 20.40
N PRO A 25 5.63 -7.38 19.53
CA PRO A 25 5.24 -7.20 18.13
C PRO A 25 3.86 -6.56 17.97
N GLN A 26 2.91 -6.88 18.87
CA GLN A 26 1.56 -6.29 18.87
C GLN A 26 1.58 -4.80 19.22
N GLU A 27 2.39 -4.39 20.20
CA GLU A 27 2.56 -2.98 20.56
C GLU A 27 3.24 -2.19 19.44
N ALA A 28 4.22 -2.79 18.76
CA ALA A 28 4.87 -2.19 17.59
C ALA A 28 3.89 -2.03 16.42
N LEU A 29 3.09 -3.07 16.12
CA LEU A 29 2.06 -3.02 15.08
C LEU A 29 1.00 -1.95 15.35
N ALA A 30 0.53 -1.82 16.59
CA ALA A 30 -0.43 -0.79 16.96
C ALA A 30 0.13 0.62 16.71
N ARG A 31 1.39 0.87 17.08
CA ARG A 31 2.06 2.16 16.84
C ARG A 31 2.28 2.46 15.36
N LEU A 32 2.64 1.46 14.57
CA LEU A 32 2.79 1.62 13.12
C LEU A 32 1.46 2.01 12.47
N ARG A 33 0.36 1.34 12.84
CA ARG A 33 -0.99 1.68 12.35
C ARG A 33 -1.44 3.10 12.74
N GLU A 34 -1.16 3.53 13.97
CA GLU A 34 -1.44 4.91 14.40
C GLU A 34 -0.63 5.93 13.58
N THR A 35 0.64 5.61 13.29
CA THR A 35 1.51 6.47 12.49
C THR A 35 1.07 6.54 11.04
N GLU A 36 0.68 5.40 10.47
CA GLU A 36 0.09 5.28 9.13
C GLU A 36 -1.16 6.16 9.01
N GLU A 37 -2.14 6.02 9.92
CA GLU A 37 -3.37 6.82 9.92
C GLU A 37 -3.08 8.34 9.98
N MET A 38 -2.10 8.74 10.79
CA MET A 38 -1.67 10.13 10.88
C MET A 38 -1.03 10.64 9.59
N LEU A 39 -0.22 9.80 8.93
CA LEU A 39 0.40 10.13 7.65
C LEU A 39 -0.60 10.18 6.50
N THR A 40 -1.58 9.26 6.44
CA THR A 40 -2.68 9.30 5.46
C THR A 40 -3.50 10.58 5.58
N LYS A 41 -3.89 10.99 6.80
CA LYS A 41 -4.57 12.29 7.01
C LYS A 41 -3.73 13.48 6.55
N LYS A 42 -2.40 13.39 6.69
CA LYS A 42 -1.48 14.44 6.23
C LYS A 42 -1.35 14.45 4.71
N GLN A 43 -1.37 13.29 4.07
CA GLN A 43 -1.41 13.11 2.62
C GLN A 43 -2.64 13.82 2.04
N GLU A 44 -3.84 13.47 2.51
CA GLU A 44 -5.11 14.09 2.10
C GLU A 44 -5.08 15.62 2.28
N TYR A 45 -4.54 16.10 3.40
CA TYR A 45 -4.37 17.52 3.65
C TYR A 45 -3.48 18.19 2.59
N LEU A 46 -2.35 17.58 2.24
CA LEU A 46 -1.43 18.13 1.24
C LEU A 46 -2.04 18.10 -0.16
N GLU A 47 -2.76 17.06 -0.53
CA GLU A 47 -3.51 16.98 -1.80
C GLU A 47 -4.53 18.11 -1.91
N SER A 48 -5.30 18.35 -0.84
CA SER A 48 -6.21 19.51 -0.76
C SER A 48 -5.48 20.85 -0.91
N ARG A 49 -4.27 20.99 -0.36
CA ARG A 49 -3.45 22.20 -0.54
C ARG A 49 -2.95 22.34 -1.97
N ILE A 50 -2.50 21.26 -2.59
CA ILE A 50 -2.05 21.21 -3.98
C ILE A 50 -3.17 21.66 -4.92
N ALA A 51 -4.37 21.10 -4.74
CA ALA A 51 -5.55 21.46 -5.54
C ALA A 51 -5.90 22.96 -5.41
N ARG A 52 -5.87 23.51 -4.18
CA ARG A 52 -6.11 24.94 -3.94
C ARG A 52 -5.08 25.84 -4.60
N GLU A 53 -3.79 25.51 -4.51
CA GLU A 53 -2.73 26.30 -5.15
C GLU A 53 -2.81 26.22 -6.68
N LEU A 54 -3.22 25.07 -7.23
CA LEU A 54 -3.46 24.92 -8.66
C LEU A 54 -4.64 25.81 -9.12
N ALA A 55 -5.74 25.83 -8.36
CA ALA A 55 -6.88 26.70 -8.65
C ALA A 55 -6.49 28.19 -8.58
N ALA A 56 -5.73 28.59 -7.55
CA ALA A 56 -5.22 29.96 -7.42
C ALA A 56 -4.28 30.35 -8.57
N ALA A 57 -3.40 29.44 -9.01
CA ALA A 57 -2.53 29.67 -10.15
C ALA A 57 -3.34 29.87 -11.45
N ARG A 58 -4.38 29.07 -11.69
CA ARG A 58 -5.30 29.22 -12.83
C ARG A 58 -6.04 30.54 -12.79
N GLN A 59 -6.54 30.96 -11.62
CA GLN A 59 -7.28 32.21 -11.44
C GLN A 59 -6.41 33.45 -11.73
N HIS A 60 -5.14 33.42 -11.31
CA HIS A 60 -4.23 34.55 -11.49
C HIS A 60 -3.43 34.51 -12.80
N GLY A 61 -3.41 33.40 -13.52
CA GLY A 61 -2.51 33.17 -14.66
C GLY A 61 -2.56 34.24 -15.76
N THR A 62 -3.75 34.80 -16.04
CA THR A 62 -3.95 35.81 -17.09
C THR A 62 -3.90 37.26 -16.59
N ARG A 63 -4.07 37.49 -15.28
CA ARG A 63 -4.21 38.84 -14.70
C ARG A 63 -3.04 39.25 -13.81
N ASN A 64 -2.38 38.29 -13.18
CA ASN A 64 -1.31 38.52 -12.22
C ASN A 64 -0.29 37.36 -12.23
N LYS A 65 0.62 37.42 -13.20
CA LYS A 65 1.68 36.41 -13.39
C LYS A 65 2.52 36.19 -12.14
N ARG A 66 2.79 37.24 -11.35
CA ARG A 66 3.57 37.13 -10.10
C ARG A 66 2.85 36.29 -9.04
N ALA A 67 1.54 36.52 -8.86
CA ALA A 67 0.73 35.75 -7.92
C ALA A 67 0.59 34.28 -8.36
N ALA A 68 0.40 34.04 -9.66
CA ALA A 68 0.34 32.69 -10.21
C ALA A 68 1.65 31.91 -9.99
N LEU A 69 2.81 32.54 -10.23
CA LEU A 69 4.12 31.93 -9.98
C LEU A 69 4.34 31.58 -8.50
N GLN A 70 3.87 32.42 -7.57
CA GLN A 70 3.96 32.12 -6.14
C GLN A 70 3.08 30.93 -5.74
N ALA A 71 1.87 30.82 -6.29
CA ALA A 71 1.00 29.67 -6.08
C ALA A 71 1.64 28.38 -6.61
N LEU A 72 2.21 28.40 -7.83
CA LEU A 72 2.92 27.24 -8.39
C LEU A 72 4.14 26.83 -7.56
N LYS A 73 4.89 27.79 -6.99
CA LYS A 73 6.00 27.49 -6.07
C LYS A 73 5.52 26.79 -4.79
N ARG A 74 4.39 27.21 -4.22
CA ARG A 74 3.78 26.55 -3.06
C ARG A 74 3.28 25.15 -3.42
N LYS A 75 2.60 24.99 -4.56
CA LYS A 75 2.19 23.69 -5.10
C LYS A 75 3.37 22.72 -5.17
N LYS A 76 4.48 23.13 -5.81
CA LYS A 76 5.69 22.29 -5.94
C LYS A 76 6.32 21.90 -4.59
N ARG A 77 6.23 22.75 -3.57
CA ARG A 77 6.67 22.41 -2.21
C ARG A 77 5.78 21.36 -1.56
N TYR A 78 4.46 21.47 -1.73
CA TYR A 78 3.51 20.47 -1.21
C TYR A 78 3.64 19.13 -1.94
N GLU A 79 3.82 19.13 -3.26
CA GLU A 79 4.10 17.90 -4.02
C GLU A 79 5.35 17.18 -3.50
N LYS A 80 6.44 17.91 -3.25
CA LYS A 80 7.66 17.32 -2.68
C LYS A 80 7.41 16.70 -1.29
N GLN A 81 6.58 17.34 -0.47
CA GLN A 81 6.21 16.79 0.84
C GLN A 81 5.31 15.56 0.72
N LEU A 82 4.43 15.53 -0.29
CA LEU A 82 3.56 14.41 -0.58
C LEU A 82 4.39 13.17 -0.94
N THR A 83 5.29 13.28 -1.92
CA THR A 83 6.20 12.18 -2.31
C THR A 83 7.02 11.64 -1.15
N GLN A 84 7.43 12.50 -0.20
CA GLN A 84 8.15 12.06 1.00
C GLN A 84 7.25 11.26 1.96
N ILE A 85 5.98 11.65 2.09
CA ILE A 85 5.00 10.92 2.91
C ILE A 85 4.69 9.59 2.26
N ASP A 86 4.49 9.55 0.94
CA ASP A 86 4.20 8.31 0.20
C ASP A 86 5.31 7.29 0.42
N GLY A 87 6.58 7.67 0.25
CA GLY A 87 7.71 6.77 0.52
C GLY A 87 7.85 6.36 2.00
N THR A 88 7.39 7.21 2.94
CA THR A 88 7.36 6.87 4.37
C THR A 88 6.24 5.87 4.68
N LEU A 89 5.07 6.03 4.04
CA LEU A 89 3.94 5.10 4.16
C LEU A 89 4.34 3.72 3.64
N SER A 90 4.94 3.61 2.45
CA SER A 90 5.42 2.33 1.92
C SER A 90 6.44 1.66 2.84
N THR A 91 7.31 2.44 3.49
CA THR A 91 8.25 1.90 4.49
C THR A 91 7.52 1.35 5.72
N ILE A 92 6.46 2.01 6.18
CA ILE A 92 5.65 1.56 7.32
C ILE A 92 4.87 0.31 6.97
N GLU A 93 4.28 0.24 5.77
CA GLU A 93 3.58 -0.92 5.25
C GLU A 93 4.50 -2.15 5.24
N PHE A 94 5.69 -2.02 4.63
CA PHE A 94 6.70 -3.08 4.64
C PHE A 94 7.08 -3.53 6.06
N GLN A 95 7.28 -2.58 6.98
CA GLN A 95 7.60 -2.90 8.38
C GLN A 95 6.45 -3.62 9.10
N ARG A 96 5.20 -3.25 8.81
CA ARG A 96 4.02 -3.91 9.37
C ARG A 96 3.92 -5.35 8.89
N GLU A 97 4.06 -5.58 7.58
CA GLU A 97 4.02 -6.91 6.99
C GLU A 97 5.13 -7.80 7.57
N ALA A 98 6.35 -7.28 7.68
CA ALA A 98 7.46 -8.01 8.29
C ALA A 98 7.16 -8.41 9.75
N LEU A 99 6.54 -7.53 10.54
CA LEU A 99 6.15 -7.81 11.92
C LEU A 99 4.96 -8.79 12.02
N GLU A 100 3.98 -8.68 11.14
CA GLU A 100 2.83 -9.60 11.07
C GLU A 100 3.30 -11.02 10.68
N ASN A 101 4.21 -11.13 9.71
CA ASN A 101 4.86 -12.39 9.32
C ASN A 101 5.71 -12.97 10.46
N SER A 102 6.52 -12.14 11.11
CA SER A 102 7.31 -12.58 12.27
C SER A 102 6.41 -13.08 13.40
N TYR A 103 5.30 -12.42 13.67
CA TYR A 103 4.36 -12.82 14.72
C TYR A 103 3.80 -14.22 14.42
N THR A 104 3.26 -14.42 13.21
CA THR A 104 2.73 -15.70 12.75
C THR A 104 3.77 -16.82 12.84
N ASN A 105 4.99 -16.57 12.37
CA ASN A 105 6.09 -17.55 12.42
C ASN A 105 6.45 -17.94 13.87
N THR A 106 6.47 -16.98 14.80
CA THR A 106 6.72 -17.30 16.21
C THR A 106 5.61 -18.11 16.84
N GLU A 107 4.36 -17.91 16.42
CA GLU A 107 3.21 -18.67 16.91
C GLU A 107 3.21 -20.10 16.37
N VAL A 108 3.53 -20.28 15.09
CA VAL A 108 3.76 -21.61 14.48
C VAL A 108 4.84 -22.37 15.24
N LEU A 109 6.01 -21.77 15.48
CA LEU A 109 7.10 -22.41 16.21
C LEU A 109 6.73 -22.79 17.65
N LYS A 110 5.95 -21.95 18.36
CA LYS A 110 5.44 -22.29 19.69
C LYS A 110 4.52 -23.51 19.65
N ASN A 111 3.62 -23.57 18.68
CA ASN A 111 2.69 -24.69 18.52
C ASN A 111 3.42 -25.98 18.15
N MET A 112 4.42 -25.90 17.26
CA MET A 112 5.30 -27.04 16.95
C MET A 112 6.06 -27.52 18.19
N GLY A 113 6.61 -26.61 18.99
CA GLY A 113 7.27 -26.96 20.25
C GLY A 113 6.34 -27.65 21.25
N TYR A 114 5.09 -27.19 21.35
CA TYR A 114 4.07 -27.84 22.19
C TYR A 114 3.71 -29.24 21.66
N ALA A 115 3.53 -29.38 20.35
CA ALA A 115 3.27 -30.67 19.70
C ALA A 115 4.42 -31.65 19.93
N ALA A 116 5.68 -31.21 19.76
CA ALA A 116 6.86 -32.03 20.03
C ALA A 116 6.93 -32.51 21.49
N GLN A 117 6.58 -31.65 22.46
CA GLN A 117 6.51 -32.05 23.87
C GLN A 117 5.39 -33.07 24.13
N ALA A 118 4.23 -32.91 23.49
CA ALA A 118 3.13 -33.86 23.59
C ALA A 118 3.50 -35.22 22.98
N MET A 119 4.12 -35.22 21.79
CA MET A 119 4.64 -36.43 21.14
C MET A 119 5.68 -37.13 22.02
N LYS A 120 6.64 -36.39 22.58
CA LYS A 120 7.64 -36.95 23.50
C LYS A 120 7.01 -37.65 24.70
N LYS A 121 6.00 -37.03 25.33
CA LYS A 121 5.26 -37.64 26.45
C LYS A 121 4.42 -38.85 26.05
N ALA A 122 3.87 -38.85 24.84
CA ALA A 122 3.13 -40.00 24.31
C ALA A 122 4.06 -41.21 24.05
N HIS A 123 5.29 -40.96 23.61
CA HIS A 123 6.32 -41.98 23.35
C HIS A 123 7.11 -42.40 24.59
N GLU A 124 7.05 -41.65 25.70
CA GLU A 124 7.71 -41.96 26.97
C GLU A 124 7.24 -43.29 27.60
N ASN A 125 6.09 -43.82 27.14
CA ASN A 125 5.51 -45.11 27.55
C ASN A 125 5.58 -46.22 26.48
N MET A 126 6.33 -46.03 25.38
CA MET A 126 6.50 -47.06 24.34
C MET A 126 7.81 -47.83 24.55
N ASP A 127 7.72 -49.16 24.67
CA ASP A 127 8.84 -50.09 24.91
C ASP A 127 10.07 -49.84 24.01
N LEU A 128 11.25 -49.97 24.62
CA LEU A 128 12.57 -49.61 24.08
C LEU A 128 12.94 -50.32 22.76
N GLU A 129 12.34 -51.46 22.43
CA GLU A 129 12.63 -52.20 21.19
C GLU A 129 12.01 -51.56 19.92
N LYS A 130 11.08 -50.61 20.07
CA LYS A 130 10.53 -49.84 18.94
C LYS A 130 11.32 -48.56 18.62
N ILE A 131 12.37 -48.26 19.39
CA ILE A 131 13.17 -47.02 19.30
C ILE A 131 14.09 -47.00 18.08
N ASP A 132 14.60 -48.15 17.61
CA ASP A 132 15.51 -48.19 16.46
C ASP A 132 14.80 -47.82 15.14
N ASN A 133 13.53 -48.21 14.97
CA ASN A 133 12.71 -47.74 13.85
C ASN A 133 12.34 -46.25 14.00
N LEU A 134 12.15 -45.77 15.23
CA LEU A 134 11.85 -44.37 15.52
C LEU A 134 13.06 -43.45 15.28
N MET A 135 14.29 -43.91 15.53
CA MET A 135 15.51 -43.15 15.25
C MET A 135 15.70 -42.94 13.74
N GLN A 136 15.23 -43.86 12.92
CA GLN A 136 15.20 -43.72 11.46
C GLN A 136 14.17 -42.66 11.03
N ASP A 137 12.97 -42.66 11.62
CA ASP A 137 11.94 -41.63 11.39
C ASP A 137 12.34 -40.23 11.91
N ILE A 138 13.14 -40.14 12.98
CA ILE A 138 13.69 -38.88 13.51
C ILE A 138 14.75 -38.30 12.58
N THR A 139 15.53 -39.15 11.90
CA THR A 139 16.54 -38.71 10.94
C THR A 139 15.87 -38.14 9.68
N GLU A 140 14.75 -38.73 9.24
CA GLU A 140 13.88 -38.14 8.19
C GLU A 140 13.24 -36.80 8.64
N GLN A 141 12.88 -36.63 9.93
CA GLN A 141 12.38 -35.35 10.44
C GLN A 141 13.44 -34.24 10.56
N GLN A 142 14.72 -34.59 10.70
CA GLN A 142 15.81 -33.61 10.63
C GLN A 142 15.98 -33.04 9.22
N ASP A 143 15.82 -33.87 8.19
CA ASP A 143 15.83 -33.42 6.79
C ASP A 143 14.61 -32.53 6.47
N VAL A 144 13.42 -32.86 6.99
CA VAL A 144 12.22 -32.01 6.86
C VAL A 144 12.38 -30.67 7.58
N ALA A 145 13.02 -30.63 8.76
CA ALA A 145 13.30 -29.38 9.46
C ALA A 145 14.33 -28.51 8.71
N GLN A 146 15.29 -29.14 8.04
CA GLN A 146 16.27 -28.47 7.18
C GLN A 146 15.59 -27.90 5.93
N GLU A 147 14.70 -28.67 5.30
CA GLU A 147 13.88 -28.25 4.14
C GLU A 147 12.89 -27.13 4.49
N ILE A 148 12.29 -27.14 5.70
CA ILE A 148 11.46 -26.04 6.20
C ILE A 148 12.31 -24.78 6.47
N SER A 149 13.53 -24.94 6.99
CA SER A 149 14.46 -23.83 7.21
C SER A 149 14.91 -23.20 5.89
N GLU A 150 15.11 -23.99 4.84
CA GLU A 150 15.40 -23.51 3.48
C GLU A 150 14.16 -22.90 2.81
N ALA A 151 12.97 -23.48 2.98
CA ALA A 151 11.71 -22.96 2.46
C ALA A 151 11.27 -21.65 3.14
N ILE A 152 11.65 -21.42 4.40
CA ILE A 152 11.44 -20.13 5.09
C ILE A 152 12.51 -19.11 4.66
N SER A 153 13.75 -19.55 4.40
CA SER A 153 14.84 -18.68 3.96
C SER A 153 14.73 -18.25 2.50
N SER A 154 14.20 -19.10 1.60
CA SER A 154 13.86 -18.71 0.22
C SER A 154 12.70 -17.71 0.18
N ARG A 155 11.75 -17.84 1.12
CA ARG A 155 10.59 -16.95 1.27
C ARG A 155 10.90 -15.61 1.96
N ALA A 156 12.14 -15.40 2.39
CA ALA A 156 12.64 -14.10 2.85
C ALA A 156 13.24 -13.25 1.70
N GLY A 157 13.12 -13.71 0.44
CA GLY A 157 13.50 -13.00 -0.79
C GLY A 157 12.53 -11.90 -1.24
N PHE A 158 11.91 -11.17 -0.31
CA PHE A 158 10.90 -10.13 -0.57
C PHE A 158 11.39 -8.87 -1.32
N ALA A 159 12.63 -8.87 -1.82
CA ALA A 159 13.23 -7.69 -2.44
C ALA A 159 13.23 -7.73 -3.98
N ASP A 160 12.81 -8.83 -4.61
CA ASP A 160 12.99 -9.03 -6.07
C ASP A 160 11.78 -9.70 -6.77
N GLU A 161 10.62 -9.82 -6.11
CA GLU A 161 9.48 -10.61 -6.63
C GLU A 161 8.31 -9.79 -7.18
N PHE A 162 8.34 -8.46 -7.11
CA PHE A 162 7.30 -7.63 -7.72
C PHE A 162 7.88 -6.84 -8.89
N ASP A 163 7.43 -7.15 -10.09
CA ASP A 163 7.75 -6.36 -11.28
C ASP A 163 6.91 -5.07 -11.23
N GLU A 164 7.59 -3.91 -11.11
CA GLU A 164 6.93 -2.60 -11.11
C GLU A 164 6.07 -2.39 -12.37
N ASP A 165 6.45 -2.98 -13.52
CA ASP A 165 5.70 -2.87 -14.76
C ASP A 165 4.40 -3.70 -14.73
N GLU A 166 4.41 -4.87 -14.07
CA GLU A 166 3.21 -5.72 -13.88
C GLU A 166 2.21 -5.02 -12.94
N LEU A 167 2.70 -4.46 -11.84
CA LEU A 167 1.85 -3.72 -10.89
C LEU A 167 1.26 -2.45 -11.49
N MET A 168 2.01 -1.75 -12.35
CA MET A 168 1.51 -0.58 -13.08
C MET A 168 0.40 -0.97 -14.07
N ALA A 169 0.54 -2.10 -14.76
CA ALA A 169 -0.48 -2.59 -15.67
C ALA A 169 -1.78 -2.98 -14.92
N GLU A 170 -1.65 -3.65 -13.77
CA GLU A 170 -2.79 -3.99 -12.92
C GLU A 170 -3.50 -2.73 -12.38
N LEU A 171 -2.73 -1.71 -11.98
CA LEU A 171 -3.30 -0.43 -11.54
C LEU A 171 -4.06 0.28 -12.66
N GLU A 172 -3.53 0.29 -13.88
CA GLU A 172 -4.21 0.87 -15.05
C GLU A 172 -5.53 0.14 -15.37
N GLU A 173 -5.57 -1.18 -15.23
CA GLU A 173 -6.78 -1.98 -15.41
C GLU A 173 -7.85 -1.60 -14.37
N LEU A 174 -7.48 -1.52 -13.09
CA LEU A 174 -8.39 -1.12 -12.01
C LEU A 174 -8.93 0.31 -12.17
N GLU A 175 -8.09 1.25 -12.62
CA GLU A 175 -8.53 2.61 -12.93
C GLU A 175 -9.52 2.65 -14.11
N GLN A 176 -9.29 1.82 -15.13
CA GLN A 176 -10.16 1.69 -16.30
C GLN A 176 -11.53 1.09 -15.91
N GLU A 177 -11.55 0.12 -15.00
CA GLU A 177 -12.79 -0.46 -14.45
C GLU A 177 -13.60 0.59 -13.68
N ASP A 178 -13.00 1.35 -12.78
CA ASP A 178 -13.68 2.40 -12.01
C ASP A 178 -14.21 3.53 -12.92
N LEU A 179 -13.48 3.87 -14.00
CA LEU A 179 -13.94 4.81 -15.02
C LEU A 179 -15.13 4.26 -15.81
N ASN A 180 -15.10 2.98 -16.20
CA ASN A 180 -16.21 2.32 -16.89
C ASN A 180 -17.46 2.24 -16.01
N ASP A 181 -17.30 1.92 -14.73
CA ASP A 181 -18.39 1.91 -13.75
C ASP A 181 -19.00 3.31 -13.59
N LYS A 182 -18.16 4.35 -13.48
CA LYS A 182 -18.62 5.74 -13.45
C LYS A 182 -19.33 6.13 -14.74
N MET A 183 -18.84 5.72 -15.91
CA MET A 183 -19.47 6.02 -17.21
C MET A 183 -20.77 5.26 -17.44
N SER A 184 -20.89 4.00 -16.99
CA SER A 184 -22.12 3.22 -17.07
C SER A 184 -23.26 3.84 -16.26
N ASN A 185 -22.92 4.58 -15.20
CA ASN A 185 -23.87 5.31 -14.36
C ASN A 185 -24.20 6.73 -14.88
N VAL A 186 -23.57 7.18 -15.98
CA VAL A 186 -23.94 8.44 -16.65
C VAL A 186 -25.15 8.19 -17.55
N ARG A 187 -26.32 8.67 -17.11
CA ARG A 187 -27.48 8.83 -18.01
C ARG A 187 -27.15 9.84 -19.11
N LEU A 188 -26.84 9.34 -20.30
CA LEU A 188 -26.70 10.18 -21.49
C LEU A 188 -28.04 10.89 -21.77
N PRO A 189 -28.02 12.21 -22.08
CA PRO A 189 -29.24 12.92 -22.44
C PRO A 189 -29.82 12.33 -23.74
N SER A 190 -31.14 12.11 -23.75
CA SER A 190 -31.85 11.60 -24.93
C SER A 190 -31.62 12.55 -26.10
N VAL A 191 -31.04 12.02 -27.19
CA VAL A 191 -30.91 12.79 -28.43
C VAL A 191 -32.31 13.14 -28.95
N PRO A 192 -32.55 14.39 -29.39
CA PRO A 192 -33.87 14.79 -29.84
C PRO A 192 -34.24 14.05 -31.14
N SER A 193 -35.23 13.16 -31.08
CA SER A 193 -35.84 12.47 -32.25
C SER A 193 -36.80 13.38 -33.04
N THR A 194 -36.44 14.65 -33.22
CA THR A 194 -37.19 15.52 -34.11
C THR A 194 -36.73 15.27 -35.53
N LEU A 195 -37.57 14.65 -36.35
CA LEU A 195 -37.40 14.59 -37.79
C LEU A 195 -37.18 16.02 -38.31
N LEU A 196 -36.02 16.25 -38.93
CA LEU A 196 -35.70 17.53 -39.55
C LEU A 196 -36.79 17.85 -40.60
N PRO A 197 -37.25 19.11 -40.71
CA PRO A 197 -38.29 19.46 -41.65
C PRO A 197 -37.85 19.13 -43.07
N SER A 198 -38.64 18.30 -43.76
CA SER A 198 -38.46 18.00 -45.18
C SER A 198 -38.56 19.28 -45.98
N ARG A 199 -37.46 19.71 -46.59
CA ARG A 199 -37.40 20.90 -47.42
C ARG A 199 -38.11 20.60 -48.76
N PRO A 200 -39.03 21.46 -49.23
CA PRO A 200 -39.71 21.21 -50.49
C PRO A 200 -38.70 21.21 -51.64
N ALA A 201 -38.86 20.24 -52.54
CA ALA A 201 -38.05 20.09 -53.74
C ALA A 201 -38.08 21.38 -54.57
N SER A 202 -36.93 22.07 -54.63
CA SER A 202 -36.68 23.15 -55.58
C SER A 202 -35.48 22.75 -56.42
N SER A 203 -35.75 22.49 -57.69
CA SER A 203 -34.77 22.29 -58.74
C SER A 203 -33.88 23.52 -58.90
N ARG A 204 -32.58 23.41 -58.59
CA ARG A 204 -31.50 24.15 -59.28
C ARG A 204 -30.09 23.70 -58.86
N LYS A 205 -29.36 23.24 -59.88
CA LYS A 205 -27.91 23.34 -60.12
C LYS A 205 -26.94 22.42 -59.34
N ARG A 206 -26.76 21.21 -59.88
CA ARG A 206 -25.59 20.33 -59.72
C ARG A 206 -24.44 20.89 -60.56
N VAL A 207 -23.60 21.78 -60.01
CA VAL A 207 -22.33 22.19 -60.67
C VAL A 207 -21.14 22.38 -59.71
N GLU A 208 -21.29 22.43 -58.38
CA GLU A 208 -20.14 22.79 -57.50
C GLU A 208 -19.31 21.62 -56.94
N ASP A 209 -19.79 20.37 -56.96
CA ASP A 209 -19.04 19.26 -56.35
C ASP A 209 -17.99 18.61 -57.28
N ASP A 210 -18.02 18.87 -58.59
CA ASP A 210 -17.08 18.27 -59.55
C ASP A 210 -15.75 19.06 -59.63
N ASP A 211 -15.79 20.37 -59.42
CA ASP A 211 -14.59 21.22 -59.48
C ASP A 211 -13.71 21.09 -58.23
N GLY A 212 -14.31 20.85 -57.05
CA GLY A 212 -13.57 20.61 -55.81
C GLY A 212 -12.81 19.28 -55.83
N MET A 213 -13.41 18.23 -56.38
CA MET A 213 -12.79 16.91 -56.47
C MET A 213 -11.64 16.86 -57.49
N LYS A 214 -11.75 17.64 -58.58
CA LYS A 214 -10.69 17.77 -59.60
C LYS A 214 -9.48 18.54 -59.10
N GLN A 215 -9.68 19.58 -58.29
CA GLN A 215 -8.57 20.34 -57.69
C GLN A 215 -7.76 19.50 -56.70
N LEU A 216 -8.40 18.62 -55.93
CA LEU A 216 -7.71 17.69 -55.04
C LEU A 216 -6.92 16.61 -55.80
N ALA A 217 -7.45 16.11 -56.91
CA ALA A 217 -6.77 15.11 -57.74
C ALA A 217 -5.53 15.67 -58.46
N ALA A 218 -5.54 16.95 -58.85
CA ALA A 218 -4.42 17.59 -59.52
C ALA A 218 -3.24 17.94 -58.60
N TRP A 219 -3.46 17.98 -57.28
CA TRP A 219 -2.41 18.26 -56.29
C TRP A 219 -1.71 16.99 -55.78
N ALA A 220 -2.31 15.83 -56.06
CA ALA A 220 -1.80 14.52 -55.64
C ALA A 220 -1.00 13.79 -56.75
N SER A 221 -0.78 14.43 -57.91
CA SER A 221 0.03 13.90 -59.03
C SER A 221 1.30 14.70 -59.27
#